data_AF-A0A920PMG6-F1
#
_entry.id   AF-A0A920PMG6-F1
#
_cell.length_a   1.000
_cell.length_b   1.000
_cell.length_c   1.000
_cell.angle_alpha   90.00
_cell.angle_beta   90.00
_cell.angle_gamma   90.00
#
_symmetry.space_group_name_H-M   'P 1'
#
loop_
_entity.id
_entity.type
_entity.pdbx_description
1 polymer ?
#
loop_
_entity_poly.entity_id
_entity_poly.type
_entity_poly.pdbx_seq_one_letter_code
_entity_poly.pdbx_strand_id
1 'polypeptide(L)' 'MQPFDKLSAIAVPIDIPNCDTDQIIPARFLRRQRMIRLMPVSIHDLRFNPR' A
#
# COMPACT_ATOMS: atom_id res chain seq x y z
N MET A 1 -15.42 -11.69 5.28
CA MET A 1 -14.29 -12.41 4.64
C MET A 1 -14.73 -12.96 3.31
N GLN A 2 -13.80 -13.13 2.37
CA GLN A 2 -14.01 -13.79 1.08
C GLN A 2 -13.04 -14.98 1.01
N PRO A 3 -13.49 -16.20 0.62
CA PRO A 3 -12.57 -17.32 0.38
C PRO A 3 -11.49 -16.97 -0.65
N PHE A 4 -10.28 -17.48 -0.45
CA PHE A 4 -9.15 -17.25 -1.35
C PHE A 4 -8.74 -18.61 -1.96
N ASP A 5 -9.30 -18.94 -3.12
CA ASP A 5 -9.02 -20.22 -3.78
C ASP A 5 -7.90 -20.09 -4.81
N LYS A 6 -8.04 -19.16 -5.75
CA LYS A 6 -7.04 -18.85 -6.80
C LYS A 6 -7.15 -17.38 -7.21
N LEU A 7 -6.00 -16.77 -7.52
CA LEU A 7 -5.91 -15.42 -8.09
C LEU A 7 -4.91 -15.45 -9.26
N SER A 8 -5.31 -14.95 -10.43
CA SER A 8 -4.43 -14.68 -11.56
C SER A 8 -4.39 -13.18 -11.81
N ALA A 9 -3.21 -12.57 -11.66
CA ALA A 9 -3.00 -11.14 -11.80
C ALA A 9 -1.55 -10.85 -12.19
N ILE A 10 -1.27 -9.61 -12.62
CA ILE A 10 0.09 -9.15 -12.91
C ILE A 10 0.83 -8.96 -11.58
N ALA A 11 2.00 -9.57 -11.44
CA ALA A 11 2.89 -9.34 -10.31
C ALA A 11 3.68 -8.03 -10.49
N VAL A 12 3.91 -7.30 -9.39
CA VAL A 12 4.73 -6.08 -9.36
C VAL A 12 5.99 -6.37 -8.53
N PRO A 13 7.20 -6.26 -9.09
CA PRO A 13 8.43 -6.40 -8.32
C PRO A 13 8.65 -5.16 -7.45
N ILE A 14 8.90 -5.35 -6.15
CA ILE A 14 9.26 -4.28 -5.20
C ILE A 14 10.46 -4.79 -4.38
N ASP A 15 11.64 -4.25 -4.65
CA ASP A 15 12.89 -4.64 -4.01
C ASP A 15 13.23 -3.71 -2.83
N ILE A 16 12.44 -3.83 -1.75
CA ILE A 16 12.62 -3.04 -0.53
C ILE A 16 12.77 -3.99 0.65
N PRO A 17 14.00 -4.25 1.12
CA PRO A 17 14.20 -5.05 2.32
C PRO A 17 13.61 -4.32 3.53
N ASN A 18 13.02 -5.08 4.45
CA ASN A 18 12.39 -4.55 5.67
C ASN A 18 11.31 -3.49 5.39
N CYS A 19 10.47 -3.71 4.37
CA CYS A 19 9.35 -2.82 4.05
C CYS A 19 8.46 -2.57 5.28
N ASP A 20 8.45 -1.35 5.80
CA ASP A 20 7.76 -1.00 7.04
C ASP A 20 6.32 -0.47 6.82
N THR A 21 5.59 -0.26 7.92
CA THR A 21 4.19 0.18 7.86
C THR A 21 4.03 1.60 7.30
N ASP A 22 4.99 2.49 7.53
CA ASP A 22 4.96 3.85 7.00
C ASP A 22 5.27 3.88 5.50
N GLN A 23 6.09 2.96 5.01
CA GLN A 23 6.34 2.77 3.57
C GLN A 23 5.10 2.23 2.84
N ILE A 24 4.33 1.34 3.48
CA ILE A 24 3.06 0.83 2.95
C ILE A 24 1.98 1.93 2.98
N ILE A 25 1.82 2.60 4.12
CA ILE A 25 0.87 3.69 4.32
C ILE A 25 1.42 4.72 5.33
N PRO A 26 1.87 5.90 4.85
CA PRO A 26 2.44 6.88 5.76
C PRO A 26 1.46 7.37 6.82
N ALA A 27 1.92 7.50 8.07
CA ALA A 27 1.13 7.89 9.24
C ALA A 27 0.30 9.18 9.05
N ARG A 28 0.78 10.11 8.24
CA ARG A 28 0.07 11.36 7.88
C ARG A 28 -1.28 11.13 7.20
N PHE A 29 -1.53 9.95 6.64
CA PHE A 29 -2.81 9.57 6.04
C PHE A 29 -3.75 8.82 7.00
N LEU A 30 -3.26 8.36 8.16
CA LEU A 30 -4.05 7.58 9.12
C LEU A 30 -5.06 8.42 9.92
N ARG A 31 -4.95 9.75 9.88
CA ARG A 31 -5.94 10.66 10.48
C ARG A 31 -7.23 10.78 9.66
N ARG A 32 -7.31 10.11 8.50
CA ARG A 32 -8.50 10.11 7.63
C ARG A 32 -9.59 9.21 8.20
N GLN A 33 -10.86 9.59 7.99
CA GLN A 33 -12.00 8.76 8.37
C GLN A 33 -11.89 7.37 7.72
N ARG A 34 -12.24 6.33 8.47
CA ARG A 34 -12.10 4.92 8.08
C ARG A 34 -12.91 4.55 6.82
N MET A 35 -13.93 5.34 6.46
CA MET A 35 -14.71 5.18 5.22
C MET A 35 -13.98 5.67 3.96
N ILE A 36 -12.86 6.40 4.10
CA ILE A 36 -12.10 6.89 2.96
C ILE A 36 -11.25 5.76 2.39
N ARG A 37 -11.26 5.62 1.06
CA ARG A 37 -10.44 4.62 0.35
C ARG A 37 -8.95 4.92 0.59
N LEU A 38 -8.23 3.95 1.16
CA LEU A 38 -6.79 4.07 1.44
C LEU A 38 -5.90 3.69 0.25
N MET A 39 -6.42 2.96 -0.74
CA MET A 39 -5.68 2.59 -1.95
C MET A 39 -4.95 3.73 -2.66
N PRO A 40 -5.51 4.95 -2.81
CA PRO A 40 -4.82 6.04 -3.48
C PRO A 40 -3.51 6.46 -2.80
N VAL A 41 -3.40 6.26 -1.48
CA VAL A 41 -2.24 6.65 -0.66
C VAL A 41 -1.33 5.46 -0.29
N SER A 42 -1.62 4.26 -0.79
CA SER A 42 -0.72 3.11 -0.65
C SER A 42 0.58 3.38 -1.39
N ILE A 43 1.71 3.00 -0.77
CA ILE A 43 3.08 3.18 -1.28
C ILE A 43 3.34 4.60 -1.81
N HIS A 44 2.76 5.60 -1.13
CA HIS A 44 2.72 6.98 -1.62
C HIS A 44 4.10 7.55 -1.93
N ASP A 45 5.07 7.35 -1.02
CA ASP A 45 6.39 7.93 -1.16
C ASP A 45 7.21 7.24 -2.26
N LEU A 46 7.04 5.93 -2.44
CA LEU A 46 7.59 5.21 -3.59
C LEU A 46 7.01 5.70 -4.93
N ARG A 47 5.72 6.09 -4.96
CA ARG A 47 5.03 6.52 -6.19
C ARG A 47 5.29 7.96 -6.58
N PHE A 48 5.40 8.86 -5.61
CA PHE A 48 5.36 10.31 -5.85
C PHE A 48 6.57 11.07 -5.30
N ASN A 49 7.40 10.42 -4.49
CA ASN A 49 8.61 11.01 -3.95
C ASN A 49 9.79 10.02 -3.98
N PRO A 50 10.10 9.43 -5.17
CA PRO A 50 11.26 8.57 -5.29
C PRO A 50 12.52 9.41 -5.04
N ARG A 51 13.29 9.02 -4.03
CA ARG A 51 14.63 9.54 -3.79
C ARG A 51 15.66 8.73 -4.53
#